data_AF-A0A9C9SCU2-F1
#
_entry.id   AF-A0A9C9SCU2-F1
#
_cell.length_a   1.000
_cell.length_b   1.000
_cell.length_c   1.000
_cell.angle_alpha   90.00
_cell.angle_beta   90.00
_cell.angle_gamma   90.00
#
_symmetry.space_group_name_H-M   'P 1'
#
loop_
_entity.id
_entity.type
_entity.pdbx_description
1 polymer ?
#
loop_
_entity_poly.entity_id
_entity_poly.type
_entity_poly.pdbx_seq_one_letter_code
_entity_poly.pdbx_strand_id
1 'polypeptide(L)'
;MSSAEPAIEQFPNRLTAYLMAVRPPFIFASIVPILLGLSFTRYSGHSVDGMAAMLTLVAGILLHAAINVLNDYHDSRNGTDRLNTERIYPFTGGSRFIQNGVLGEQQMLRWGLLLLLATVAIGLYLIARTGS
;
A
#
# COMPACT_ATOMS: atom_id res chain seq x y z
N MET A 1 -17.94 15.06 -7.47
CA MET A 1 -18.04 13.98 -8.46
C MET A 1 -17.99 12.69 -7.67
N SER A 2 -19.06 11.89 -7.65
CA SER A 2 -18.98 10.54 -7.08
C SER A 2 -17.91 9.80 -7.87
N SER A 3 -16.77 9.47 -7.27
CA SER A 3 -15.76 8.67 -7.96
C SER A 3 -16.40 7.31 -8.21
N ALA A 4 -16.77 7.04 -9.46
CA ALA A 4 -17.30 5.74 -9.83
C ALA A 4 -16.30 4.65 -9.44
N GLU A 5 -16.84 3.48 -9.07
CA GLU A 5 -16.02 2.30 -8.81
C GLU A 5 -15.12 1.97 -10.04
N PRO A 6 -13.98 1.30 -9.83
CA PRO A 6 -13.07 0.99 -10.93
C PRO A 6 -13.76 0.05 -11.93
N ALA A 7 -13.62 0.37 -13.22
CA ALA A 7 -14.13 -0.44 -14.32
C ALA A 7 -12.98 -0.85 -15.25
N ILE A 8 -13.09 -2.00 -15.92
CA ILE A 8 -12.05 -2.51 -16.82
C ILE A 8 -11.67 -1.48 -17.90
N GLU A 9 -12.66 -0.74 -18.41
CA GLU A 9 -12.49 0.30 -19.44
C GLU A 9 -11.60 1.47 -18.98
N GLN A 10 -11.54 1.74 -17.67
CA GLN A 10 -10.70 2.80 -17.10
C GLN A 10 -9.21 2.39 -17.03
N PHE A 11 -8.91 1.09 -17.16
CA PHE A 11 -7.56 0.54 -16.99
C PHE A 11 -7.11 -0.27 -18.21
N PRO A 12 -6.97 0.35 -19.39
CA PRO A 12 -6.45 -0.34 -20.58
C PRO A 12 -4.99 -0.80 -20.40
N ASN A 13 -4.23 -0.13 -19.53
CA ASN A 13 -2.89 -0.53 -19.13
C ASN A 13 -2.90 -1.22 -17.76
N ARG A 14 -2.42 -2.47 -17.73
CA ARG A 14 -2.30 -3.27 -16.49
C ARG A 14 -1.43 -2.59 -15.43
N LEU A 15 -0.39 -1.86 -15.81
CA LEU A 15 0.47 -1.14 -14.86
C LEU A 15 -0.34 -0.12 -14.07
N THR A 16 -1.18 0.67 -14.75
CA THR A 16 -2.06 1.65 -14.09
C THR A 16 -3.04 0.96 -13.15
N ALA A 17 -3.52 -0.23 -13.51
CA ALA A 17 -4.38 -1.01 -12.62
C ALA A 17 -3.65 -1.38 -11.32
N TYR A 18 -2.43 -1.93 -11.41
CA TYR A 18 -1.63 -2.26 -10.21
C TYR A 18 -1.25 -1.03 -9.37
N LEU A 19 -0.99 0.11 -10.01
CA LEU A 19 -0.69 1.37 -9.33
C LEU A 19 -1.92 1.93 -8.59
N MET A 20 -3.11 1.78 -9.14
CA MET A 20 -4.33 2.24 -8.47
C MET A 20 -4.81 1.25 -7.41
N ALA A 21 -4.54 -0.05 -7.57
CA ALA A 21 -4.87 -1.09 -6.60
C ALA A 21 -4.18 -0.91 -5.24
N VAL A 22 -3.02 -0.23 -5.17
CA VAL A 22 -2.36 0.09 -3.88
C VAL A 22 -3.01 1.24 -3.12
N ARG A 23 -4.04 1.86 -3.72
CA ARG A 23 -4.83 2.97 -3.19
C ARG A 23 -3.94 4.17 -2.78
N PRO A 24 -3.31 4.87 -3.76
CA PRO A 24 -2.33 5.93 -3.49
C PRO A 24 -2.74 7.00 -2.46
N PRO A 25 -4.02 7.45 -2.39
CA PRO A 25 -4.42 8.44 -1.39
C PRO A 25 -4.21 7.99 0.06
N PHE A 26 -4.29 6.68 0.37
CA PHE A 26 -4.13 6.18 1.74
C PHE A 26 -2.67 6.09 2.17
N ILE A 27 -1.73 6.05 1.22
CA ILE A 27 -0.28 5.95 1.50
C ILE A 27 0.20 7.18 2.30
N PHE A 28 -0.43 8.34 2.11
CA PHE A 28 -0.11 9.54 2.88
C PHE A 28 -0.24 9.33 4.40
N ALA A 29 -1.13 8.44 4.84
CA ALA A 29 -1.27 8.09 6.26
C ALA A 29 -0.02 7.43 6.85
N SER A 30 0.84 6.82 6.03
CA SER A 30 2.16 6.33 6.47
C SER A 30 3.29 7.32 6.24
N ILE A 31 3.24 8.12 5.17
CA ILE A 31 4.30 9.10 4.88
C ILE A 31 4.43 10.12 6.02
N VAL A 32 3.31 10.68 6.48
CA VAL A 32 3.30 11.72 7.52
C VAL A 32 3.98 11.27 8.82
N PRO A 33 3.61 10.15 9.47
CA PRO A 33 4.25 9.73 10.70
C PRO A 33 5.73 9.35 10.51
N ILE A 34 6.12 8.81 9.35
CA ILE A 34 7.54 8.51 9.06
C ILE A 34 8.35 9.80 9.00
N LEU A 35 7.89 10.80 8.25
CA LEU A 35 8.56 12.09 8.16
C LEU A 35 8.61 12.79 9.53
N LEU A 36 7.52 12.72 10.29
CA LEU A 36 7.48 13.27 11.66
C LEU A 36 8.52 12.60 12.56
N GLY A 37 8.65 11.27 12.51
CA GLY A 37 9.66 10.53 13.25
C GLY A 37 11.08 10.97 12.89
N LEU A 38 11.39 11.06 11.59
CA LEU A 38 12.69 11.53 11.08
C LEU A 38 12.99 12.98 11.52
N SER A 39 12.00 13.87 11.42
CA SER A 39 12.12 15.25 11.88
C SER A 39 12.34 15.33 13.39
N PHE A 40 11.64 14.52 14.17
CA PHE A 40 11.80 14.46 15.62
C PHE A 40 13.20 13.97 16.01
N THR A 41 13.69 12.88 15.40
CA THR A 41 15.05 12.38 15.62
C THR A 41 16.09 13.48 15.38
N ARG A 42 15.94 14.24 14.29
CA ARG A 42 16.84 15.36 13.97
C ARG A 42 16.72 16.51 14.98
N TYR A 43 15.49 16.84 15.38
CA TYR A 43 15.21 17.87 16.39
C TYR A 43 15.82 17.51 17.76
N SER A 44 15.79 16.24 18.14
CA SER A 44 16.41 15.72 19.36
C SER A 44 17.93 15.64 19.33
N GLY A 45 18.59 16.24 18.33
CA GLY A 45 20.05 16.33 18.23
C GLY A 45 20.74 15.10 17.64
N HIS A 46 20.00 14.07 17.24
CA HIS A 46 20.60 12.89 16.59
C HIS A 46 20.90 13.19 15.12
N SER A 47 21.89 12.49 14.57
CA SER A 47 22.12 12.47 13.13
C SER A 47 21.06 11.61 12.44
N VAL A 48 20.69 12.00 11.23
CA VAL A 48 19.82 11.21 10.36
C VAL A 48 20.62 10.90 9.11
N ASP A 49 20.92 9.63 8.89
CA ASP A 49 21.53 9.17 7.65
C ASP A 49 20.51 9.30 6.51
N GLY A 50 20.86 10.07 5.48
CA GLY A 50 19.93 10.39 4.39
C GLY A 50 19.51 9.16 3.58
N MET A 51 20.41 8.20 3.41
CA MET A 51 20.11 6.95 2.71
C MET A 51 19.15 6.08 3.54
N ALA A 52 19.41 5.91 4.82
CA ALA A 52 18.54 5.17 5.74
C ALA A 52 17.15 5.82 5.85
N ALA A 53 17.08 7.15 5.91
CA ALA A 53 15.82 7.89 5.91
C ALA A 53 15.00 7.65 4.63
N MET A 54 15.65 7.73 3.46
CA MET A 54 15.01 7.49 2.17
C MET A 54 14.50 6.04 2.06
N LEU A 55 15.33 5.07 2.42
CA LEU A 55 14.96 3.66 2.41
C LEU A 55 13.83 3.34 3.40
N THR A 56 13.82 3.98 4.58
CA THR A 56 12.74 3.85 5.56
C THR A 56 11.42 4.38 4.99
N LEU A 57 11.45 5.51 4.30
CA LEU A 57 10.27 6.07 3.64
C LEU A 57 9.76 5.16 2.53
N VAL A 58 10.64 4.66 1.66
CA VAL A 58 10.28 3.72 0.59
C VAL A 58 9.71 2.43 1.17
N ALA A 59 10.34 1.85 2.20
CA ALA A 59 9.83 0.65 2.87
C ALA A 59 8.44 0.87 3.48
N GLY A 60 8.20 2.02 4.11
CA GLY A 60 6.88 2.37 4.65
C GLY A 60 5.80 2.50 3.58
N ILE A 61 6.12 3.12 2.44
CA ILE A 61 5.22 3.22 1.29
C ILE A 61 4.89 1.83 0.74
N LEU A 62 5.90 1.00 0.51
CA LEU A 62 5.73 -0.36 -0.01
C LEU A 62 4.94 -1.25 0.96
N LEU A 63 5.18 -1.13 2.26
CA LEU A 63 4.45 -1.86 3.28
C LEU A 63 2.97 -1.46 3.31
N HIS A 64 2.67 -0.16 3.29
CA HIS A 64 1.29 0.31 3.24
C HIS A 64 0.59 -0.17 1.97
N ALA A 65 1.25 -0.07 0.81
CA ALA A 65 0.76 -0.58 -0.46
C ALA A 65 0.47 -2.09 -0.39
N ALA A 66 1.38 -2.89 0.19
CA ALA A 66 1.18 -4.33 0.39
C ALA A 66 -0.04 -4.63 1.26
N ILE A 67 -0.19 -3.91 2.39
CA ILE A 67 -1.33 -4.06 3.29
C ILE A 67 -2.64 -3.76 2.56
N ASN A 68 -2.72 -2.66 1.80
CA ASN A 68 -3.92 -2.32 1.04
C ASN A 68 -4.32 -3.43 0.04
N VAL A 69 -3.35 -3.94 -0.72
CA VAL A 69 -3.61 -4.98 -1.73
C VAL A 69 -3.95 -6.34 -1.10
N LEU A 70 -3.25 -6.72 -0.03
CA LEU A 70 -3.51 -7.99 0.66
C LEU A 70 -4.84 -7.96 1.42
N ASN A 71 -5.21 -6.82 2.01
CA ASN A 71 -6.52 -6.65 2.63
C ASN A 71 -7.64 -6.85 1.60
N ASP A 72 -7.54 -6.24 0.42
CA ASP A 72 -8.53 -6.45 -0.65
C ASP A 72 -8.65 -7.92 -1.08
N TYR A 73 -7.52 -8.64 -1.16
CA TYR A 73 -7.51 -10.09 -1.44
C TYR A 73 -8.20 -10.90 -0.33
N HIS A 74 -7.92 -10.60 0.93
CA HIS A 74 -8.55 -11.30 2.04
C HIS A 74 -10.05 -10.96 2.16
N ASP A 75 -10.43 -9.71 1.91
CA ASP A 75 -11.82 -9.25 1.91
C ASP A 75 -12.64 -9.89 0.78
N SER A 76 -12.04 -10.14 -0.39
CA SER A 76 -12.72 -10.87 -1.48
C SER A 76 -13.06 -12.31 -1.09
N ARG A 77 -12.22 -12.95 -0.25
CA ARG A 77 -12.39 -14.34 0.19
C ARG A 77 -13.23 -14.51 1.44
N ASN A 78 -13.23 -13.53 2.35
CA ASN A 78 -13.89 -13.63 3.65
C ASN A 78 -15.39 -13.27 3.62
N GLY A 79 -15.94 -12.85 2.47
CA GLY A 79 -17.38 -12.71 2.27
C GLY A 79 -18.06 -11.56 3.05
N THR A 80 -17.33 -10.82 3.88
CA THR A 80 -17.78 -9.57 4.53
C THR A 80 -18.24 -8.53 3.51
N ASP A 81 -17.74 -8.64 2.28
CA ASP A 81 -18.04 -7.70 1.21
C ASP A 81 -19.35 -8.02 0.41
N ARG A 82 -20.12 -9.06 0.78
CA ARG A 82 -21.43 -9.34 0.16
C ARG A 82 -22.64 -8.77 0.92
N LEU A 83 -22.49 -8.40 2.19
CA LEU A 83 -23.62 -8.03 3.07
C LEU A 83 -23.66 -6.54 3.47
N ASN A 84 -22.66 -5.74 3.09
CA ASN A 84 -22.57 -4.35 3.50
C ASN A 84 -23.11 -3.43 2.38
N THR A 85 -24.38 -3.04 2.48
CA THR A 85 -25.09 -2.21 1.49
C THR A 85 -24.87 -0.70 1.68
N GLU A 86 -24.28 -0.26 2.80
CA GLU A 86 -24.06 1.15 3.16
C GLU A 86 -22.60 1.62 2.93
N ARG A 87 -21.97 1.19 1.83
CA ARG A 87 -20.57 1.53 1.55
C ARG A 87 -20.40 2.87 0.85
N ILE A 88 -19.29 3.53 1.12
CA ILE A 88 -18.86 4.78 0.50
C ILE A 88 -17.48 4.54 -0.12
N TYR A 89 -17.46 4.15 -1.38
CA TYR A 89 -16.22 4.10 -2.17
C TYR A 89 -15.63 5.52 -2.32
N PRO A 90 -14.29 5.70 -2.25
CA PRO A 90 -13.21 4.71 -2.11
C PRO A 90 -12.75 4.47 -0.65
N PHE A 91 -13.54 4.90 0.33
CA PHE A 91 -13.17 4.86 1.74
C PHE A 91 -13.51 3.53 2.40
N THR A 92 -14.67 2.95 2.10
CA THR A 92 -15.13 1.66 2.63
C THR A 92 -15.41 0.67 1.50
N GLY A 93 -15.21 -0.64 1.75
CA GLY A 93 -15.41 -1.70 0.76
C GLY A 93 -14.20 -2.08 -0.11
N GLY A 94 -12.98 -1.72 0.30
CA GLY A 94 -11.75 -2.02 -0.44
C GLY A 94 -11.61 -1.24 -1.75
N SER A 95 -10.65 -1.62 -2.62
CA SER A 95 -10.49 -0.98 -3.93
C SER A 95 -11.54 -1.39 -4.95
N ARG A 96 -12.24 -2.51 -4.76
CA ARG A 96 -13.19 -3.12 -5.70
C ARG A 96 -12.57 -3.67 -7.00
N PHE A 97 -11.24 -3.71 -7.13
CA PHE A 97 -10.57 -4.22 -8.33
C PHE A 97 -10.86 -5.71 -8.59
N ILE A 98 -11.01 -6.51 -7.53
CA ILE A 98 -11.34 -7.94 -7.65
C ILE A 98 -12.81 -8.13 -8.03
N GLN A 99 -13.71 -7.45 -7.31
CA GLN A 99 -15.16 -7.59 -7.49
C GLN A 99 -15.61 -7.10 -8.86
N ASN A 100 -14.94 -6.08 -9.41
CA ASN A 100 -15.24 -5.52 -10.72
C ASN A 100 -14.41 -6.14 -11.85
N GLY A 101 -13.62 -7.18 -11.56
CA GLY A 101 -12.85 -7.93 -12.56
C GLY A 101 -11.66 -7.19 -13.17
N VAL A 102 -11.27 -6.04 -12.62
CA VAL A 102 -10.11 -5.25 -13.10
C VAL A 102 -8.80 -6.00 -12.85
N LEU A 103 -8.66 -6.64 -11.68
CA LEU A 103 -7.57 -7.55 -11.36
C LEU A 103 -8.14 -8.79 -10.67
N GLY A 104 -7.61 -9.97 -10.98
CA GLY A 104 -8.05 -11.21 -10.33
C GLY A 104 -7.42 -11.39 -8.93
N GLU A 105 -8.01 -12.26 -8.11
CA GLU A 105 -7.50 -12.57 -6.76
C GLU A 105 -6.01 -12.98 -6.76
N GLN A 106 -5.62 -13.87 -7.68
CA GLN A 106 -4.22 -14.32 -7.79
C GLN A 106 -3.27 -13.21 -8.23
N GLN A 107 -3.75 -12.24 -9.00
CA GLN A 107 -2.95 -11.07 -9.41
C GLN A 107 -2.72 -10.15 -8.20
N MET A 108 -3.78 -9.88 -7.43
CA MET A 108 -3.69 -9.08 -6.20
C MET A 108 -2.81 -9.75 -5.15
N LEU A 109 -2.97 -11.07 -4.90
CA LEU A 109 -2.12 -11.80 -3.96
C LEU A 109 -0.64 -11.73 -4.33
N ARG A 110 -0.29 -12.05 -5.59
CA ARG A 110 1.10 -11.98 -6.06
C ARG A 110 1.66 -10.56 -5.93
N TRP A 111 0.87 -9.55 -6.27
CA TRP A 111 1.30 -8.16 -6.18
C TRP A 111 1.56 -7.75 -4.73
N GLY A 112 0.64 -8.05 -3.82
CA GLY A 112 0.82 -7.80 -2.38
C GLY A 112 2.05 -8.50 -1.80
N LEU A 113 2.30 -9.77 -2.18
CA LEU A 113 3.48 -10.52 -1.75
C LEU A 113 4.79 -9.95 -2.30
N LEU A 114 4.81 -9.49 -3.56
CA LEU A 114 6.00 -8.85 -4.15
C LEU A 114 6.33 -7.54 -3.45
N LEU A 115 5.32 -6.71 -3.16
CA LEU A 115 5.49 -5.47 -2.39
C LEU A 115 6.02 -5.77 -0.99
N LEU A 116 5.45 -6.77 -0.30
CA LEU A 116 5.89 -7.19 1.02
C LEU A 116 7.34 -7.70 1.01
N LEU A 117 7.70 -8.53 0.02
CA LEU A 117 9.06 -9.05 -0.12
C LEU A 117 10.08 -7.93 -0.35
N ALA A 118 9.73 -6.92 -1.17
CA ALA A 118 10.56 -5.75 -1.38
C ALA A 118 10.75 -4.95 -0.09
N THR A 119 9.69 -4.75 0.70
CA THR A 119 9.79 -4.13 2.04
C THR A 119 10.73 -4.90 2.95
N VAL A 120 10.59 -6.23 3.02
CA VAL A 120 11.45 -7.09 3.85
C VAL A 120 12.90 -6.98 3.41
N ALA A 121 13.19 -6.99 2.11
CA ALA A 121 14.55 -6.85 1.59
C ALA A 121 15.18 -5.51 2.01
N ILE A 122 14.43 -4.40 1.93
CA ILE A 122 14.91 -3.09 2.39
C ILE A 122 15.15 -3.10 3.90
N GLY A 123 14.23 -3.68 4.68
CA GLY A 123 14.37 -3.79 6.14
C GLY A 123 15.61 -4.58 6.55
N LEU A 124 15.85 -5.73 5.92
CA LEU A 124 17.04 -6.56 6.15
C LEU A 124 18.33 -5.80 5.79
N TYR A 125 18.34 -5.07 4.69
CA TYR A 125 19.47 -4.22 4.31
C TYR A 125 19.75 -3.13 5.37
N LEU A 126 18.71 -2.45 5.87
CA LEU A 126 18.86 -1.43 6.91
C LEU A 126 19.38 -2.01 8.23
N ILE A 127 18.88 -3.20 8.63
CA ILE A 127 19.36 -3.91 9.81
C ILE A 127 20.85 -4.24 9.66
N ALA A 128 21.25 -4.80 8.53
CA ALA A 128 22.64 -5.17 8.28
C ALA A 128 23.60 -3.96 8.27
N ARG A 129 23.11 -2.76 7.93
CA ARG A 129 23.88 -1.51 7.89
C ARG A 129 23.95 -0.78 9.23
N THR A 130 22.94 -0.94 10.08
CA THR A 130 22.86 -0.26 11.38
C THR A 130 23.37 -1.13 12.53
N GLY A 131 23.30 -2.46 12.39
CA GLY A 131 23.77 -3.43 13.37
C GLY A 131 25.28 -3.74 13.31
N SER A 132 26.04 -3.02 12.49
CA SER A 132 27.50 -3.10 12.34
C SER A 132 28.17 -1.87 12.92
#